data_AF-A0A293LLJ7-F1
#
_entry.id   AF-A0A293LLJ7-F1
#
_cell.length_a   1.000
_cell.length_b   1.000
_cell.length_c   1.000
_cell.angle_alpha   90.00
_cell.angle_beta   90.00
_cell.angle_gamma   90.00
#
_symmetry.space_group_name_H-M   'P 1'
#
loop_
_entity.id
_entity.type
_entity.pdbx_description
1 polymer ?
#
loop_
_entity_poly.entity_id
_entity_poly.type
_entity_poly.pdbx_seq_one_letter_code
_entity_poly.pdbx_strand_id
1 'polypeptide(L)'
;MMYVRGNRRDYDQWAENGATGWSYEDVLPYFKDIESFKIPDYATNGYHGDKGELPITHSSMHSLSSHSSMHSLSSDAFLRGCSELGYNYVDYNGPSQTGCSRVQFNIERGLRVSGTRPFSNRVLPERHNLHVVLRVSGTKAFIQPVIKERHNLHVVLGGFATKVEFKDKKAVGIHFEKNGAMHYVRAMKEVVLSAGSIGSPHLLMLSGVGPRKHLEEHNIKVIADLPVGQNLQDHIFVGGMDAALPSRSLSSFFRYLLHGDGTCAMLFVLQLCYRSCRMS
;
A
#
# COMPACT_ATOMS: atom_id res chain seq x y z
N MET A 1 -4.97 -6.15 2.83
CA MET A 1 -5.50 -6.27 1.46
C MET A 1 -6.77 -5.47 1.30
N MET A 2 -7.39 -4.99 2.39
CA MET A 2 -8.51 -4.07 2.26
C MET A 2 -8.08 -2.87 1.42
N TYR A 3 -8.85 -2.58 0.40
CA TYR A 3 -8.66 -1.46 -0.50
C TYR A 3 -9.65 -0.37 -0.10
N VAL A 4 -9.11 0.71 0.45
CA VAL A 4 -9.88 1.85 0.96
C VAL A 4 -9.10 3.12 0.62
N ARG A 5 -9.78 4.07 -0.03
CA ARG A 5 -9.28 5.43 -0.29
C ARG A 5 -9.60 6.33 0.90
N GLY A 6 -8.80 7.39 1.11
CA GLY A 6 -9.10 8.41 2.11
C GLY A 6 -10.42 9.14 1.83
N ASN A 7 -10.93 9.89 2.81
CA ASN A 7 -12.10 10.72 2.56
C ASN A 7 -11.72 11.88 1.62
N ARG A 8 -12.61 12.25 0.70
CA ARG A 8 -12.43 13.43 -0.16
C ARG A 8 -12.01 14.67 0.63
N ARG A 9 -12.66 14.91 1.76
CA ARG A 9 -12.40 16.06 2.63
C ARG A 9 -11.00 16.06 3.20
N ASP A 10 -10.36 14.90 3.38
CA ASP A 10 -8.98 14.83 3.88
C ASP A 10 -8.02 15.47 2.87
N TYR A 11 -8.19 15.16 1.58
CA TYR A 11 -7.38 15.70 0.48
C TYR A 11 -7.67 17.18 0.23
N ASP A 12 -8.95 17.55 0.21
CA ASP A 12 -9.35 18.96 0.04
C ASP A 12 -8.81 19.81 1.19
N GLN A 13 -8.88 19.31 2.42
CA GLN A 13 -8.27 19.97 3.58
C GLN A 13 -6.74 20.07 3.46
N TRP A 14 -6.05 19.10 2.86
CA TRP A 14 -4.61 19.24 2.60
C TRP A 14 -4.32 20.38 1.63
N ALA A 15 -5.08 20.47 0.55
CA ALA A 15 -4.94 21.55 -0.42
C ALA A 15 -5.22 22.93 0.21
N GLU A 16 -6.27 23.05 1.02
CA GLU A 16 -6.59 24.25 1.80
C GLU A 16 -5.47 24.64 2.78
N ASN A 17 -4.77 23.66 3.35
CA ASN A 17 -3.63 23.86 4.24
C ASN A 17 -2.29 24.07 3.51
N GLY A 18 -2.33 24.33 2.20
CA GLY A 18 -1.18 24.73 1.40
C GLY A 18 -0.52 23.62 0.58
N ALA A 19 -1.02 22.37 0.64
CA ALA A 19 -0.58 21.30 -0.26
C ALA A 19 -1.23 21.47 -1.66
N THR A 20 -0.83 22.52 -2.37
CA THR A 20 -1.38 22.84 -3.70
C THR A 20 -1.23 21.65 -4.65
N GLY A 21 -2.31 21.29 -5.36
CA GLY A 21 -2.35 20.13 -6.26
C GLY A 21 -2.63 18.79 -5.57
N TRP A 22 -3.05 18.80 -4.30
CA TRP A 22 -3.43 17.60 -3.54
C TRP A 22 -4.91 17.56 -3.18
N SER A 23 -5.77 18.34 -3.84
CA SER A 23 -7.22 18.21 -3.66
C SER A 23 -7.68 16.84 -4.15
N TYR A 24 -8.88 16.40 -3.75
CA TYR A 24 -9.37 15.10 -4.21
C TYR A 24 -9.51 15.04 -5.74
N GLU A 25 -9.90 16.15 -6.36
CA GLU A 25 -9.97 16.26 -7.83
C GLU A 25 -8.60 16.05 -8.49
N ASP A 26 -7.53 16.59 -7.89
CA ASP A 26 -6.17 16.44 -8.40
C ASP A 26 -5.64 15.00 -8.25
N VAL A 27 -5.96 14.33 -7.14
CA VAL A 27 -5.44 12.98 -6.85
C VAL A 27 -6.29 11.85 -7.45
N LEU A 28 -7.57 12.08 -7.73
CA LEU A 28 -8.49 11.07 -8.27
C LEU A 28 -7.99 10.42 -9.58
N PRO A 29 -7.44 11.17 -10.56
CA PRO A 29 -6.83 10.57 -11.75
C PRO A 29 -5.75 9.56 -11.43
N TYR A 30 -4.92 9.81 -10.40
CA TYR A 30 -3.86 8.88 -9.99
C TYR A 30 -4.42 7.62 -9.31
N PHE A 31 -5.48 7.74 -8.50
CA PHE A 31 -6.17 6.56 -7.98
C PHE A 31 -6.76 5.69 -9.09
N LYS A 32 -7.34 6.32 -10.11
CA LYS A 32 -7.85 5.60 -11.29
C LYS A 32 -6.71 4.95 -12.08
N ASP A 33 -5.60 5.65 -12.28
CA ASP A 33 -4.48 5.15 -13.08
C ASP A 33 -3.83 3.89 -12.49
N ILE A 34 -3.79 3.78 -11.14
CA ILE A 34 -3.20 2.59 -10.49
C ILE A 34 -4.15 1.38 -10.45
N GLU A 35 -5.45 1.54 -10.66
CA GLU A 35 -6.46 0.50 -10.45
C GLU A 35 -6.83 -0.25 -11.73
N SER A 36 -6.97 -1.58 -11.62
CA SER A 36 -7.81 -2.40 -12.50
C SER A 36 -9.03 -2.86 -11.70
N PHE A 37 -10.08 -2.06 -11.73
CA PHE A 37 -11.30 -2.31 -10.98
C PHE A 37 -12.19 -3.34 -11.66
N LYS A 38 -12.56 -4.42 -10.95
CA LYS A 38 -13.28 -5.57 -11.52
C LYS A 38 -14.61 -5.86 -10.82
N ILE A 39 -15.21 -4.88 -10.13
CA ILE A 39 -16.52 -5.01 -9.48
C ILE A 39 -17.57 -4.35 -10.39
N PRO A 40 -18.43 -5.13 -11.08
CA PRO A 40 -19.34 -4.59 -12.10
C PRO A 40 -20.29 -3.51 -11.57
N ASP A 41 -20.82 -3.70 -10.35
CA ASP A 41 -21.82 -2.82 -9.74
C ASP A 41 -21.37 -1.36 -9.62
N TYR A 42 -20.06 -1.11 -9.59
CA TYR A 42 -19.48 0.22 -9.41
C TYR A 42 -18.64 0.69 -10.61
N ALA A 43 -18.46 -0.16 -11.63
CA ALA A 43 -17.54 0.11 -12.74
C ALA A 43 -17.89 1.38 -13.54
N THR A 44 -19.17 1.77 -13.58
CA THR A 44 -19.65 2.89 -14.38
C THR A 44 -19.90 4.18 -13.59
N ASN A 45 -19.58 4.21 -12.29
CA ASN A 45 -19.86 5.38 -11.44
C ASN A 45 -18.88 6.55 -11.63
N GLY A 46 -17.83 6.37 -12.44
CA GLY A 46 -16.85 7.40 -12.79
C GLY A 46 -15.63 7.52 -11.85
N TYR A 47 -15.62 6.80 -10.73
CA TYR A 47 -14.58 6.92 -9.69
C TYR A 47 -13.44 5.90 -9.81
N HIS A 48 -13.56 4.91 -10.68
CA HIS A 48 -12.59 3.81 -10.78
C HIS A 48 -11.86 3.80 -12.11
N GLY A 49 -10.64 3.26 -12.11
CA GLY A 49 -9.93 2.91 -13.33
C GLY A 49 -9.97 1.40 -13.57
N ASP A 50 -9.91 1.00 -14.84
CA ASP A 50 -10.00 -0.40 -15.27
C ASP A 50 -8.68 -0.93 -15.85
N LYS A 51 -7.70 -0.05 -16.07
CA LYS A 51 -6.47 -0.30 -16.85
C LYS A 51 -5.19 -0.30 -16.03
N GLY A 52 -5.25 0.08 -14.76
CA GLY A 52 -4.11 0.14 -13.87
C GLY A 52 -3.65 -1.23 -13.38
N GLU A 53 -2.58 -1.24 -12.60
CA GLU A 53 -1.85 -2.46 -12.26
C GLU A 53 -2.34 -3.16 -10.99
N LEU A 54 -3.23 -2.51 -10.23
CA LEU A 54 -3.75 -3.00 -8.97
C LEU A 54 -5.17 -3.56 -9.15
N PRO A 55 -5.36 -4.89 -9.22
CA PRO A 55 -6.68 -5.47 -9.37
C PRO A 55 -7.50 -5.24 -8.11
N ILE A 56 -8.67 -4.62 -8.26
CA ILE A 56 -9.61 -4.39 -7.17
C ILE A 56 -10.84 -5.27 -7.36
N THR A 57 -11.07 -6.18 -6.41
CA THR A 57 -12.17 -7.15 -6.46
C THR A 57 -12.82 -7.29 -5.10
N HIS A 58 -14.02 -7.86 -5.03
CA HIS A 58 -14.48 -8.47 -3.78
C HIS A 58 -13.71 -9.76 -3.50
N SER A 59 -13.77 -10.24 -2.24
CA SER A 59 -13.34 -11.59 -1.91
C SER A 59 -14.28 -12.59 -2.58
N SER A 60 -13.97 -13.02 -3.81
CA SER A 60 -14.71 -14.09 -4.46
C SER A 60 -14.17 -15.44 -3.99
N MET A 61 -14.97 -16.20 -3.25
CA MET A 61 -14.90 -17.66 -3.36
C MET A 61 -15.49 -18.00 -4.73
N HIS A 62 -14.64 -18.32 -5.71
CA HIS A 62 -15.12 -18.95 -6.92
C HIS A 62 -15.59 -20.35 -6.53
N SER A 63 -16.85 -20.69 -6.82
CA SER A 63 -17.25 -22.09 -6.91
C SER A 63 -17.18 -22.48 -8.38
N LEU A 64 -16.69 -23.68 -8.65
CA LEU A 64 -16.75 -24.35 -9.97
C LEU A 64 -18.19 -24.64 -10.45
N SER A 65 -19.20 -24.23 -9.69
CA SER A 65 -20.61 -24.26 -10.08
C SER A 65 -21.16 -22.84 -10.21
N SER A 66 -21.17 -22.35 -11.45
CA SER A 66 -22.17 -21.43 -12.04
C SER A 66 -22.99 -20.52 -11.08
N HIS A 67 -22.75 -19.21 -11.20
CA HIS A 67 -23.68 -18.09 -10.89
C HIS A 67 -23.76 -17.46 -9.48
N SER A 68 -22.86 -17.72 -8.53
CA SER A 68 -22.84 -16.89 -7.31
C SER A 68 -21.46 -16.80 -6.67
N SER A 69 -20.93 -15.58 -6.56
CA SER A 69 -19.85 -15.27 -5.62
C SER A 69 -20.33 -15.64 -4.21
N MET A 70 -19.78 -16.68 -3.59
CA MET A 70 -20.12 -16.99 -2.20
C MET A 70 -19.53 -15.90 -1.30
N HIS A 71 -20.37 -14.97 -0.85
CA HIS A 71 -20.06 -14.09 0.26
C HIS A 71 -20.21 -14.88 1.57
N SER A 72 -19.50 -14.45 2.63
CA SER A 72 -19.67 -15.09 3.92
C SER A 72 -21.06 -14.78 4.48
N LEU A 73 -21.69 -15.77 5.12
CA LEU A 73 -22.98 -15.58 5.80
C LEU A 73 -22.94 -14.42 6.81
N SER A 74 -21.77 -14.23 7.45
CA SER A 74 -21.51 -13.10 8.33
C SER A 74 -21.55 -11.75 7.61
N SER A 75 -20.98 -11.65 6.40
CA SER A 75 -21.03 -10.42 5.61
C SER A 75 -22.47 -10.09 5.22
N ASP A 76 -23.28 -11.08 4.82
CA ASP A 76 -24.66 -10.83 4.43
C ASP A 76 -25.54 -10.50 5.64
N ALA A 77 -25.32 -11.16 6.79
CA ALA A 77 -26.00 -10.83 8.04
C ALA A 77 -25.68 -9.40 8.50
N PHE A 78 -24.41 -8.98 8.43
CA PHE A 78 -23.99 -7.62 8.74
C PHE A 78 -24.68 -6.60 7.84
N LEU A 79 -24.72 -6.83 6.53
CA LEU A 79 -25.38 -5.92 5.58
C LEU A 79 -26.90 -5.84 5.78
N ARG A 80 -27.57 -6.95 6.14
CA ARG A 80 -28.98 -6.93 6.53
C ARG A 80 -29.20 -6.08 7.78
N GLY A 81 -28.38 -6.26 8.82
CA GLY A 81 -28.44 -5.43 10.02
C GLY A 81 -28.22 -3.94 9.73
N CYS A 82 -27.25 -3.60 8.85
CA CYS A 82 -27.09 -2.23 8.35
C CYS A 82 -28.37 -1.70 7.70
N SER A 83 -29.01 -2.49 6.84
CA SER A 83 -30.24 -2.09 6.16
C SER A 83 -31.41 -1.90 7.13
N GLU A 84 -31.55 -2.76 8.14
CA GLU A 84 -32.58 -2.64 9.19
C GLU A 84 -32.41 -1.35 10.02
N LEU A 85 -31.17 -0.90 10.20
CA LEU A 85 -30.84 0.37 10.85
C LEU A 85 -30.90 1.58 9.90
N GLY A 86 -31.27 1.39 8.63
CA GLY A 86 -31.41 2.45 7.64
C GLY A 86 -30.11 2.92 6.98
N TYR A 87 -29.01 2.17 7.09
CA TYR A 87 -27.77 2.49 6.38
C TYR A 87 -27.84 2.08 4.90
N ASN A 88 -27.42 2.99 4.02
CA ASN A 88 -27.35 2.73 2.59
C ASN A 88 -26.21 1.76 2.26
N TYR A 89 -26.46 0.87 1.29
CA TYR A 89 -25.39 0.11 0.64
C TYR A 89 -24.70 0.98 -0.42
N VAL A 90 -23.39 1.20 -0.27
CA VAL A 90 -22.64 2.15 -1.11
C VAL A 90 -21.32 1.60 -1.60
N ASP A 91 -20.79 2.20 -2.66
CA ASP A 91 -19.37 2.11 -2.97
C ASP A 91 -18.60 3.14 -2.16
N TYR A 92 -17.96 2.69 -1.08
CA TYR A 92 -17.23 3.58 -0.16
C TYR A 92 -15.96 4.21 -0.77
N ASN A 93 -15.53 3.74 -1.95
CA ASN A 93 -14.44 4.35 -2.73
C ASN A 93 -14.95 5.23 -3.88
N GLY A 94 -16.29 5.35 -4.02
CA GLY A 94 -16.99 6.06 -5.07
C GLY A 94 -17.56 7.43 -4.63
N PRO A 95 -18.69 7.87 -5.21
CA PRO A 95 -19.24 9.21 -4.95
C PRO A 95 -19.61 9.47 -3.49
N SER A 96 -20.08 8.44 -2.78
CA SER A 96 -20.51 8.52 -1.38
C SER A 96 -19.69 7.57 -0.51
N GLN A 97 -19.04 8.11 0.51
CA GLN A 97 -18.17 7.34 1.41
C GLN A 97 -18.87 6.94 2.72
N THR A 98 -20.13 7.36 2.91
CA THR A 98 -20.92 7.06 4.11
C THR A 98 -21.97 5.99 3.80
N GLY A 99 -21.85 4.84 4.46
CA GLY A 99 -22.77 3.72 4.34
C GLY A 99 -22.12 2.39 4.71
N CYS A 100 -22.78 1.29 4.39
CA CYS A 100 -22.24 -0.05 4.52
C CYS A 100 -21.88 -0.62 3.14
N SER A 101 -20.87 -1.48 3.07
CA SER A 101 -20.51 -2.14 1.82
C SER A 101 -19.78 -3.45 2.05
N ARG A 102 -19.62 -4.21 0.97
CA ARG A 102 -18.68 -5.33 0.97
C ARG A 102 -17.27 -4.80 0.82
N VAL A 103 -16.36 -5.35 1.62
CA VAL A 103 -14.95 -4.98 1.55
C VAL A 103 -14.39 -5.27 0.16
N GLN A 104 -13.73 -4.28 -0.42
CA GLN A 104 -12.96 -4.37 -1.64
C GLN A 104 -11.52 -4.75 -1.27
N PHE A 105 -10.89 -5.56 -2.09
CA PHE A 105 -9.57 -6.09 -1.84
C PHE A 105 -8.67 -5.94 -3.06
N ASN A 106 -7.38 -5.73 -2.82
CA ASN A 106 -6.37 -5.87 -3.85
C ASN A 106 -5.92 -7.33 -4.01
N ILE A 107 -6.80 -8.17 -4.58
CA ILE A 107 -6.56 -9.59 -4.79
C ILE A 107 -6.83 -10.00 -6.23
N GLU A 108 -6.18 -11.06 -6.66
CA GLU A 108 -6.44 -11.67 -7.96
C GLU A 108 -6.27 -13.18 -7.84
N ARG A 109 -7.27 -13.95 -8.30
CA ARG A 109 -7.33 -15.42 -8.17
C ARG A 109 -7.07 -15.89 -6.73
N GLY A 110 -7.70 -15.21 -5.76
CA GLY A 110 -7.60 -15.48 -4.32
C GLY A 110 -6.23 -15.27 -3.69
N LEU A 111 -5.30 -14.66 -4.41
CA LEU A 111 -3.99 -14.31 -3.89
C LEU A 111 -3.92 -12.81 -3.63
N ARG A 112 -3.24 -12.46 -2.53
CA ARG A 112 -2.84 -11.09 -2.24
C ARG A 112 -2.09 -10.53 -3.45
N VAL A 113 -2.67 -9.53 -4.09
CA VAL A 113 -1.92 -8.61 -4.93
C VAL A 113 -1.53 -7.44 -4.04
N SER A 114 -0.52 -7.68 -3.18
CA SER A 114 0.48 -6.62 -2.97
C SER A 114 0.96 -6.25 -4.37
N GLY A 115 1.41 -5.04 -4.68
CA GLY A 115 1.88 -4.75 -6.05
C GLY A 115 3.01 -5.73 -6.46
N THR A 116 2.68 -6.92 -6.97
CA THR A 116 3.49 -8.15 -6.84
C THR A 116 3.17 -9.33 -7.79
N ARG A 117 2.47 -9.21 -8.91
CA ARG A 117 2.39 -10.30 -9.94
C ARG A 117 2.41 -9.78 -11.40
N PRO A 118 2.77 -10.64 -12.38
CA PRO A 118 3.49 -10.25 -13.60
C PRO A 118 2.60 -9.65 -14.69
N PHE A 119 3.23 -8.73 -15.42
CA PHE A 119 2.65 -7.68 -16.25
C PHE A 119 2.45 -8.08 -17.71
N SER A 120 1.53 -7.35 -18.35
CA SER A 120 1.42 -7.18 -19.80
C SER A 120 1.65 -5.71 -20.12
N ASN A 121 2.86 -5.38 -20.59
CA ASN A 121 3.25 -4.19 -21.36
C ASN A 121 2.39 -2.92 -21.27
N ARG A 122 2.82 -1.91 -20.47
CA ARG A 122 2.64 -0.51 -20.89
C ARG A 122 3.67 0.48 -20.35
N VAL A 123 3.96 1.41 -21.24
CA VAL A 123 5.05 2.39 -21.33
C VAL A 123 4.88 3.54 -20.34
N LEU A 124 5.96 3.99 -19.70
CA LEU A 124 6.04 5.35 -19.12
C LEU A 124 7.40 6.01 -19.44
N PRO A 125 7.45 7.34 -19.68
CA PRO A 125 8.55 8.03 -20.36
C PRO A 125 9.71 8.43 -19.42
N GLU A 126 10.89 8.58 -20.02
CA GLU A 126 12.19 8.80 -19.40
C GLU A 126 12.29 10.06 -18.54
N ARG A 127 12.66 9.92 -17.26
CA ARG A 127 13.30 10.99 -16.46
C ARG A 127 14.33 10.41 -15.49
N HIS A 128 15.53 10.98 -15.50
CA HIS A 128 16.70 10.49 -14.76
C HIS A 128 16.81 11.02 -13.33
N ASN A 129 17.50 10.24 -12.49
CA ASN A 129 18.21 10.53 -11.23
C ASN A 129 17.42 10.31 -9.93
N LEU A 130 17.36 9.06 -9.45
CA LEU A 130 16.93 8.77 -8.08
C LEU A 130 17.30 7.34 -7.59
N HIS A 131 17.56 7.17 -6.29
CA HIS A 131 17.92 5.92 -5.59
C HIS A 131 16.98 5.63 -4.40
N VAL A 132 16.34 4.44 -4.29
CA VAL A 132 15.51 3.99 -3.14
C VAL A 132 15.51 2.44 -2.95
N VAL A 133 15.34 1.95 -1.70
CA VAL A 133 15.30 0.54 -1.23
C VAL A 133 13.94 0.18 -0.61
N LEU A 134 13.46 -1.07 -0.75
CA LEU A 134 12.08 -1.48 -0.36
C LEU A 134 11.98 -2.55 0.74
N ARG A 135 11.06 -2.29 1.69
CA ARG A 135 10.21 -3.30 2.35
C ARG A 135 9.01 -3.64 1.46
N VAL A 136 8.52 -4.87 1.55
CA VAL A 136 7.52 -5.48 0.63
C VAL A 136 6.18 -4.72 0.59
N SER A 137 6.01 -3.86 -0.42
CA SER A 137 4.83 -3.74 -1.32
C SER A 137 5.04 -2.51 -2.21
N GLY A 138 5.19 -2.71 -3.54
CA GLY A 138 5.48 -1.64 -4.51
C GLY A 138 6.48 -2.08 -5.58
N THR A 139 7.62 -2.65 -5.18
CA THR A 139 8.69 -3.02 -6.14
C THR A 139 8.30 -4.12 -7.10
N LYS A 140 7.48 -5.10 -6.74
CA LYS A 140 7.15 -6.15 -7.69
C LYS A 140 6.06 -5.77 -8.70
N ALA A 141 5.33 -4.69 -8.44
CA ALA A 141 4.45 -4.05 -9.41
C ALA A 141 5.26 -3.09 -10.27
N PHE A 142 5.94 -2.12 -9.67
CA PHE A 142 6.51 -1.04 -10.47
C PHE A 142 7.96 -1.26 -10.91
N ILE A 143 8.70 -2.16 -10.25
CA ILE A 143 10.16 -2.32 -10.45
C ILE A 143 10.49 -3.68 -11.09
N GLN A 144 10.01 -4.82 -10.58
CA GLN A 144 10.34 -6.14 -11.13
C GLN A 144 10.00 -6.34 -12.61
N PRO A 145 8.86 -5.85 -13.15
CA PRO A 145 8.55 -6.04 -14.56
C PRO A 145 9.56 -5.33 -15.47
N VAL A 146 10.06 -4.17 -15.04
CA VAL A 146 10.88 -3.30 -15.88
C VAL A 146 12.37 -3.39 -15.58
N ILE A 147 12.79 -3.95 -14.43
CA ILE A 147 14.20 -3.95 -13.99
C ILE A 147 15.13 -4.73 -14.92
N LYS A 148 14.63 -5.76 -15.62
CA LYS A 148 15.41 -6.50 -16.61
C LYS A 148 15.56 -5.76 -17.93
N GLU A 149 14.61 -4.88 -18.24
CA GLU A 149 14.53 -4.15 -19.52
C GLU A 149 15.21 -2.76 -19.41
N ARG A 150 15.14 -2.15 -18.22
CA ARG A 150 15.64 -0.81 -17.94
C ARG A 150 17.05 -0.83 -17.36
N HIS A 151 18.03 -0.65 -18.23
CA HIS A 151 19.45 -0.56 -17.86
C HIS A 151 19.80 0.67 -16.99
N ASN A 152 18.91 1.66 -16.91
CA ASN A 152 19.06 2.87 -16.10
C ASN A 152 18.45 2.76 -14.69
N LEU A 153 17.96 1.58 -14.29
CA LEU A 153 17.35 1.33 -13.00
C LEU A 153 18.24 0.40 -12.16
N HIS A 154 18.86 0.95 -11.11
CA HIS A 154 19.71 0.20 -10.20
C HIS A 154 19.04 0.04 -8.84
N VAL A 155 19.02 -1.18 -8.32
CA VAL A 155 18.41 -1.50 -7.02
C VAL A 155 19.45 -2.15 -6.11
N VAL A 156 19.64 -1.58 -4.93
CA VAL A 156 20.55 -2.12 -3.91
C VAL A 156 19.72 -2.77 -2.81
N LEU A 157 19.75 -4.10 -2.73
CA LEU A 157 19.10 -4.84 -1.64
C LEU A 157 20.02 -4.93 -0.43
N GLY A 158 19.41 -4.93 0.76
CA GLY A 158 20.12 -4.99 2.04
C GLY A 158 20.98 -3.76 2.34
N GLY A 159 20.82 -2.68 1.58
CA GLY A 159 21.48 -1.40 1.87
C GLY A 159 20.66 -0.62 2.87
N PHE A 160 21.21 -0.39 4.07
CA PHE A 160 20.56 0.42 5.10
C PHE A 160 21.07 1.86 4.98
N ALA A 161 20.22 2.77 4.52
CA ALA A 161 20.57 4.19 4.43
C ALA A 161 20.77 4.78 5.83
N THR A 162 21.93 5.37 6.07
CA THR A 162 22.33 5.89 7.39
C THR A 162 22.41 7.41 7.42
N LYS A 163 22.70 8.05 6.28
CA LYS A 163 22.82 9.52 6.21
C LYS A 163 22.61 10.06 4.80
N VAL A 164 21.88 11.16 4.69
CA VAL A 164 21.83 12.04 3.52
C VAL A 164 22.96 13.06 3.63
N GLU A 165 23.77 13.18 2.60
CA GLU A 165 24.81 14.20 2.54
C GLU A 165 24.28 15.49 1.93
N PHE A 166 24.57 16.61 2.58
CA PHE A 166 24.20 17.95 2.13
C PHE A 166 25.43 18.80 1.84
N LYS A 167 25.37 19.54 0.72
CA LYS A 167 26.20 20.72 0.48
C LYS A 167 25.28 21.94 0.62
N ASP A 168 25.51 22.73 1.67
CA ASP A 168 24.59 23.78 2.12
C ASP A 168 23.19 23.22 2.36
N LYS A 169 22.21 23.57 1.52
CA LYS A 169 20.83 23.06 1.58
C LYS A 169 20.50 22.07 0.46
N LYS A 170 21.48 21.63 -0.33
CA LYS A 170 21.28 20.69 -1.43
C LYS A 170 21.72 19.29 -1.03
N ALA A 171 20.82 18.31 -1.13
CA ALA A 171 21.16 16.90 -0.99
C ALA A 171 22.03 16.46 -2.19
N VAL A 172 23.21 15.89 -1.91
CA VAL A 172 24.20 15.52 -2.93
C VAL A 172 24.48 14.02 -2.98
N GLY A 173 24.03 13.25 -2.00
CA GLY A 173 24.22 11.80 -1.99
C GLY A 173 23.68 11.12 -0.75
N ILE A 174 23.80 9.79 -0.73
CA ILE A 174 23.39 8.91 0.37
C ILE A 174 24.57 8.06 0.80
N HIS A 175 24.79 8.00 2.11
CA HIS A 175 25.61 6.99 2.76
C HIS A 175 24.70 5.84 3.21
N PHE A 176 25.12 4.61 2.93
CA PHE A 176 24.40 3.41 3.36
C PHE A 176 25.37 2.31 3.75
N GLU A 177 24.96 1.48 4.71
CA GLU A 177 25.67 0.28 5.10
C GLU A 177 25.17 -0.91 4.27
N LYS A 178 26.07 -1.78 3.84
CA LYS A 178 25.74 -3.09 3.26
C LYS A 178 26.85 -4.09 3.57
N ASN A 179 26.46 -5.26 4.08
CA ASN A 179 27.38 -6.38 4.38
C ASN A 179 28.55 -5.98 5.31
N GLY A 180 28.30 -5.10 6.27
CA GLY A 180 29.28 -4.57 7.22
C GLY A 180 30.15 -3.44 6.67
N ALA A 181 29.97 -3.03 5.42
CA ALA A 181 30.75 -1.98 4.78
C ALA A 181 29.92 -0.73 4.50
N MET A 182 30.54 0.44 4.68
CA MET A 182 29.94 1.73 4.34
C MET A 182 30.15 2.03 2.86
N HIS A 183 29.08 2.44 2.19
CA HIS A 183 29.06 2.83 0.80
C HIS A 183 28.47 4.24 0.63
N TYR A 184 28.89 4.91 -0.43
CA TYR A 184 28.39 6.23 -0.80
C TYR A 184 27.92 6.23 -2.25
N VAL A 185 26.76 6.85 -2.50
CA VAL A 185 26.22 7.08 -3.83
C VAL A 185 25.86 8.55 -3.98
N ARG A 186 26.40 9.17 -5.04
CA ARG A 186 26.15 10.56 -5.39
C ARG A 186 24.84 10.70 -6.15
N ALA A 187 24.03 11.69 -5.79
CA ALA A 187 22.82 12.08 -6.49
C ALA A 187 23.06 13.34 -7.35
N MET A 188 22.73 13.26 -8.64
CA MET A 188 22.98 14.36 -9.59
C MET A 188 21.82 15.36 -9.69
N LYS A 189 20.58 14.93 -9.39
CA LYS A 189 19.42 15.85 -9.30
C LYS A 189 18.88 15.85 -7.88
N GLU A 190 18.32 14.72 -7.44
CA GLU A 190 17.48 14.67 -6.26
C GLU A 190 17.69 13.39 -5.44
N VAL A 191 17.30 13.48 -4.17
CA VAL A 191 17.19 12.38 -3.23
C VAL A 191 15.76 12.39 -2.70
N VAL A 192 15.03 11.30 -2.91
CA VAL A 192 13.66 11.12 -2.43
C VAL A 192 13.67 10.07 -1.32
N LEU A 193 13.13 10.45 -0.16
CA LEU A 193 13.02 9.55 0.97
C LEU A 193 11.67 8.83 0.93
N SER A 194 11.71 7.51 0.99
CA SER A 194 10.51 6.65 1.03
C SER A 194 10.68 5.54 2.06
N ALA A 195 11.34 5.83 3.19
CA ALA A 195 11.61 4.88 4.28
C ALA A 195 10.42 4.74 5.26
N GLY A 196 9.22 5.17 4.84
CA GLY A 196 8.00 5.19 5.65
C GLY A 196 7.95 6.34 6.66
N SER A 197 6.83 6.45 7.38
CA SER A 197 6.54 7.51 8.35
C SER A 197 7.47 7.52 9.57
N ILE A 198 8.15 6.40 9.86
CA ILE A 198 9.11 6.28 10.97
C ILE A 198 10.55 6.42 10.47
N GLY A 199 10.91 5.73 9.37
CA GLY A 199 12.29 5.69 8.89
C GLY A 199 12.73 7.00 8.23
N SER A 200 11.84 7.69 7.52
CA SER A 200 12.18 8.94 6.81
C SER A 200 12.53 10.09 7.76
N PRO A 201 11.73 10.42 8.79
CA PRO A 201 12.10 11.46 9.74
C PRO A 201 13.36 11.11 10.54
N HIS A 202 13.54 9.83 10.91
CA HIS A 202 14.76 9.38 11.58
C HIS A 202 16.01 9.64 10.73
N LEU A 203 15.99 9.26 9.45
CA LEU A 203 17.10 9.50 8.54
C LEU A 203 17.38 10.99 8.32
N LEU A 204 16.33 11.83 8.22
CA LEU A 204 16.50 13.29 8.14
C LEU A 204 17.21 13.86 9.36
N MET A 205 16.81 13.44 10.57
CA MET A 205 17.44 13.89 11.81
C MET A 205 18.91 13.45 11.89
N LEU A 206 19.23 12.19 11.56
CA LEU A 206 20.62 11.72 11.44
C LEU A 206 21.46 12.51 10.43
N SER A 207 20.79 13.16 9.47
CA SER A 207 21.38 13.97 8.42
C SER A 207 21.46 15.47 8.75
N GLY A 208 21.02 15.87 9.95
CA GLY A 208 21.03 17.26 10.41
C GLY A 208 19.79 18.09 10.03
N VAL A 209 18.71 17.45 9.62
CA VAL A 209 17.42 18.11 9.32
C VAL A 209 16.38 17.69 10.36
N GLY A 210 16.04 18.59 11.28
CA GLY A 210 15.17 18.31 12.41
C GLY A 210 15.24 19.37 13.51
N PRO A 211 14.59 19.15 14.66
CA PRO A 211 14.55 20.15 15.73
C PRO A 211 15.95 20.44 16.27
N ARG A 212 16.42 21.69 16.15
CA ARG A 212 17.80 22.11 16.48
C ARG A 212 18.28 21.57 17.83
N LYS A 213 17.50 21.79 18.90
CA LYS A 213 17.87 21.39 20.27
C LYS A 213 18.15 19.89 20.36
N HIS A 214 17.28 19.06 19.76
CA HIS A 214 17.43 17.61 19.76
C HIS A 214 18.65 17.16 18.96
N LEU A 215 18.93 17.81 17.83
CA LEU A 215 20.12 17.53 17.02
C LEU A 215 21.42 17.88 17.77
N GLU A 216 21.45 19.04 18.43
CA GLU A 216 22.60 19.50 19.22
C GLU A 216 22.87 18.59 20.43
N GLU A 217 21.83 18.10 21.12
CA GLU A 217 21.93 17.10 22.20
C GLU A 217 22.63 15.79 21.75
N HIS A 218 22.49 15.45 20.46
CA HIS A 218 23.13 14.27 19.86
C HIS A 218 24.41 14.59 19.08
N ASN A 219 24.98 15.80 19.23
CA ASN A 219 26.18 16.25 18.53
C ASN A 219 26.06 16.19 16.99
N ILE A 220 24.86 16.39 16.46
CA ILE A 220 24.59 16.41 15.02
C ILE A 220 24.61 17.86 14.53
N LYS A 221 25.43 18.15 13.51
CA LYS A 221 25.44 19.46 12.85
C LYS A 221 24.07 19.77 12.25
N VAL A 222 23.48 20.89 12.65
CA VAL A 222 22.20 21.36 12.14
C VAL A 222 22.37 21.95 10.73
N ILE A 223 21.71 21.33 9.76
CA ILE A 223 21.56 21.80 8.37
C ILE A 223 20.28 22.63 8.23
N ALA A 224 19.18 22.16 8.82
CA ALA A 224 17.91 22.86 8.83
C ALA A 224 17.12 22.55 10.11
N ASP A 225 16.60 23.60 10.74
CA ASP A 225 15.76 23.52 11.94
C ASP A 225 14.29 23.42 11.52
N LEU A 226 13.73 22.21 11.60
CA LEU A 226 12.37 21.88 11.16
C LEU A 226 11.74 20.89 12.16
N PRO A 227 10.41 20.88 12.35
CA PRO A 227 9.72 20.00 13.32
C PRO A 227 9.62 18.54 12.84
N VAL A 228 10.72 17.99 12.32
CA VAL A 228 10.80 16.60 11.82
C VAL A 228 10.57 15.62 12.97
N GLY A 229 9.79 14.57 12.69
CA GLY A 229 9.45 13.54 13.68
C GLY A 229 8.26 13.87 14.57
N GLN A 230 7.69 15.07 14.45
CA GLN A 230 6.45 15.45 15.12
C GLN A 230 5.22 15.07 14.28
N ASN A 231 4.02 15.28 14.83
CA ASN A 231 2.74 15.05 14.16
C ASN A 231 2.56 13.59 13.66
N LEU A 232 3.05 12.61 14.42
CA LEU A 232 2.78 11.21 14.14
C LEU A 232 1.30 10.91 14.40
N GLN A 233 0.61 10.42 13.39
CA GLN A 233 -0.79 10.02 13.43
C GLN A 233 -0.92 8.57 12.99
N ASP A 234 -1.77 7.81 13.67
CA ASP A 234 -2.10 6.43 13.33
C ASP A 234 -3.55 6.13 13.73
N HIS A 235 -4.13 5.08 13.16
CA HIS A 235 -5.47 4.64 13.51
C HIS A 235 -5.42 3.63 14.66
N ILE A 236 -6.08 3.97 15.77
CA ILE A 236 -6.25 3.04 16.89
C ILE A 236 -7.23 1.94 16.44
N PHE A 237 -6.74 0.71 16.38
CA PHE A 237 -7.57 -0.45 16.06
C PHE A 237 -8.06 -1.13 17.34
N VAL A 238 -9.38 -1.24 17.49
CA VAL A 238 -10.02 -2.06 18.53
C VAL A 238 -10.60 -3.29 17.87
N GLY A 239 -10.08 -4.46 18.23
CA GLY A 239 -10.56 -5.74 17.70
C GLY A 239 -11.82 -6.22 18.42
N GLY A 240 -12.83 -6.62 17.66
CA GLY A 240 -13.98 -7.39 18.15
C GLY A 240 -13.73 -8.89 18.03
N MET A 241 -14.32 -9.69 18.93
CA MET A 241 -14.38 -11.14 18.82
C MET A 241 -15.77 -11.57 18.40
N ASP A 242 -15.89 -12.12 17.19
CA ASP A 242 -17.11 -12.77 16.70
C ASP A 242 -16.96 -14.29 16.82
N ALA A 243 -17.89 -14.93 17.54
CA ALA A 243 -17.95 -16.39 17.62
C ALA A 243 -18.83 -16.95 16.50
N ALA A 244 -18.24 -17.74 15.59
CA ALA A 244 -18.96 -18.50 14.57
C ALA A 244 -18.79 -20.00 14.84
N LEU A 245 -19.88 -20.78 14.71
CA LEU A 245 -19.83 -22.23 14.83
C LEU A 245 -19.01 -22.82 13.66
N PRO A 246 -17.95 -23.62 13.92
CA PRO A 246 -17.01 -24.02 12.88
C PRO A 246 -17.58 -25.12 11.99
N SER A 247 -17.41 -24.97 10.68
CA SER A 247 -17.39 -26.08 9.70
C SER A 247 -16.07 -26.07 8.92
N ARG A 248 -14.94 -26.22 9.64
CA ARG A 248 -13.63 -26.35 8.97
C ARG A 248 -13.35 -27.82 8.65
N SER A 249 -13.24 -28.12 7.36
CA SER A 249 -12.84 -29.43 6.82
C SER A 249 -11.50 -29.29 6.07
N LEU A 250 -10.68 -30.36 6.06
CA LEU A 250 -9.47 -30.49 5.21
C LEU A 250 -9.73 -30.08 3.75
N SER A 251 -10.97 -30.23 3.27
CA SER A 251 -11.42 -29.78 1.95
C SER A 251 -11.16 -28.29 1.68
N SER A 252 -11.19 -27.41 2.69
CA SER A 252 -10.95 -25.97 2.51
C SER A 252 -9.51 -25.66 2.11
N PHE A 253 -8.55 -26.45 2.60
CA PHE A 253 -7.15 -26.31 2.24
C PHE A 253 -6.86 -26.83 0.82
N PHE A 254 -7.41 -28.00 0.47
CA PHE A 254 -7.27 -28.56 -0.87
C PHE A 254 -7.96 -27.70 -1.94
N ARG A 255 -9.11 -27.10 -1.66
CA ARG A 255 -9.77 -26.14 -2.56
C ARG A 255 -8.89 -24.93 -2.86
N TYR A 256 -8.28 -24.34 -1.84
CA TYR A 256 -7.33 -23.25 -2.03
C TYR A 256 -6.11 -23.65 -2.88
N LEU A 257 -5.52 -24.83 -2.62
CA LEU A 257 -4.37 -25.29 -3.40
C LEU A 257 -4.71 -25.55 -4.87
N LEU A 258 -5.88 -26.13 -5.15
CA LEU A 258 -6.28 -26.53 -6.49
C LEU A 258 -6.88 -25.39 -7.32
N HIS A 259 -7.58 -24.46 -6.66
CA HIS A 259 -8.41 -23.46 -7.34
C HIS A 259 -8.17 -22.02 -6.89
N GLY A 260 -7.36 -21.81 -5.84
CA GLY A 260 -7.13 -20.48 -5.27
C GLY A 260 -8.37 -19.89 -4.60
N ASP A 261 -9.35 -20.69 -4.23
CA ASP A 261 -10.62 -20.27 -3.63
C ASP A 261 -10.80 -20.79 -2.18
N GLY A 262 -11.94 -20.49 -1.57
CA GLY A 262 -12.27 -20.92 -0.21
C GLY A 262 -11.79 -20.00 0.92
N THR A 263 -11.97 -20.45 2.16
CA THR A 263 -11.70 -19.65 3.37
C THR A 263 -10.23 -19.25 3.53
N CYS A 264 -9.31 -20.01 2.93
CA CYS A 264 -7.88 -19.72 2.95
C CYS A 264 -7.47 -18.49 2.13
N ALA A 265 -8.30 -18.05 1.18
CA ALA A 265 -8.07 -16.82 0.39
C ALA A 265 -8.42 -15.52 1.17
N MET A 266 -8.99 -15.64 2.38
CA MET A 266 -9.36 -14.49 3.22
C MET A 266 -8.22 -13.99 4.11
N LEU A 267 -8.37 -12.73 4.58
CA LEU A 267 -7.32 -11.86 5.14
C LEU A 267 -6.48 -12.41 6.31
N PHE A 268 -6.84 -13.54 6.93
CA PHE A 268 -6.20 -14.06 8.14
C PHE A 268 -5.70 -15.51 8.06
N VAL A 269 -6.10 -16.29 7.05
CA VAL A 269 -5.76 -17.73 7.02
C VAL A 269 -4.38 -17.98 6.36
N LEU A 270 -4.03 -17.17 5.36
CA LEU A 270 -2.76 -17.24 4.63
C LEU A 270 -1.52 -17.08 5.53
N GLN A 271 -1.62 -16.29 6.60
CA GLN A 271 -0.50 -15.99 7.50
C GLN A 271 -0.20 -17.15 8.47
N LEU A 272 -1.22 -17.97 8.78
CA LEU A 272 -1.08 -19.18 9.58
C LEU A 272 -0.51 -20.35 8.77
N CYS A 273 -1.01 -20.57 7.54
CA CYS A 273 -0.52 -21.67 6.69
C CYS A 273 0.97 -21.55 6.31
N TYR A 274 1.47 -20.32 6.12
CA TYR A 274 2.87 -20.10 5.73
C TYR A 274 3.88 -20.42 6.85
N ARG A 275 3.46 -20.36 8.13
CA ARG A 275 4.31 -20.73 9.27
C ARG A 275 4.40 -22.25 9.45
N SER A 276 3.34 -23.00 9.14
CA SER A 276 3.34 -24.46 9.26
C SER A 276 4.24 -25.16 8.23
N CYS A 277 4.40 -24.63 7.02
CA CYS A 277 5.26 -25.22 5.99
C CYS A 277 6.77 -24.98 6.19
N ARG A 278 7.21 -24.19 7.18
CA ARG A 278 8.63 -24.03 7.53
C ARG A 278 9.07 -24.87 8.74
N MET A 279 8.16 -25.65 9.30
CA MET A 279 8.42 -26.53 10.45
C MET A 279 8.40 -28.02 10.07
N SER A 280 8.59 -28.34 8.79
CA SER A 280 8.72 -29.70 8.27
C SER A 280 9.95 -29.81 7.39
#